data_AF-A0A4R8I5E5-F1
#
_entry.id   AF-A0A4R8I5E5-F1
#
_cell.length_a   1.000
_cell.length_b   1.000
_cell.length_c   1.000
_cell.angle_alpha   90.00
_cell.angle_beta   90.00
_cell.angle_gamma   90.00
#
_symmetry.space_group_name_H-M   'P 1'
#
loop_
_entity.id
_entity.type
_entity.pdbx_description
1 polymer ?
#
loop_
_entity_poly.entity_id
_entity_poly.type
_entity_poly.pdbx_seq_one_letter_code
_entity_poly.pdbx_strand_id
1 'polypeptide(L)'
;MKNHYKLTIILALVIHFVNAQNYEWKKIENNFYQTTIFQKSKELLQNKDSLKLTVFAFDRNEIINLSDSTKQAFPKINLTFENLKDKLSVSSFAPALTRQSEFLVKYETQEKKVYEYEFFLLDSISQSQLNDFKKYLNETLEIINLKYISKKDAKLEASKLLGIESKDLFEGDIFPASVIIKTNKKVNLKNIEIKFKKILDDSIENNSDDVIHIFKIETE
;
A
#
# COMPACT_ATOMS: atom_id res chain seq x y z
N MET A 1 36.39 6.31 -31.74
CA MET A 1 35.91 6.75 -30.41
C MET A 1 34.39 6.87 -30.22
N LYS A 2 33.53 6.67 -31.25
CA LYS A 2 32.06 6.77 -31.09
C LYS A 2 31.32 5.42 -30.85
N ASN A 3 31.99 4.28 -31.06
CA ASN A 3 31.35 2.95 -30.90
C ASN A 3 31.46 2.35 -29.49
N HIS A 4 32.43 2.75 -28.67
CA HIS A 4 32.55 2.21 -27.31
C HIS A 4 31.42 2.69 -26.40
N TYR A 5 31.03 3.97 -26.46
CA TYR A 5 29.96 4.52 -25.62
C TYR A 5 28.57 3.90 -25.91
N LYS A 6 28.27 3.57 -27.17
CA LYS A 6 27.03 2.86 -27.51
C LYS A 6 27.00 1.44 -26.96
N LEU A 7 28.14 0.74 -26.97
CA LEU A 7 28.25 -0.62 -26.45
C LEU A 7 28.08 -0.65 -24.93
N THR A 8 28.63 0.33 -24.20
CA THR A 8 28.51 0.42 -22.74
C THR A 8 27.08 0.72 -22.28
N ILE A 9 26.36 1.59 -23.01
CA ILE A 9 24.96 1.92 -22.69
C ILE A 9 24.05 0.71 -22.94
N ILE A 10 24.29 -0.04 -24.03
CA ILE A 10 23.53 -1.28 -24.32
C ILE A 10 23.86 -2.36 -23.29
N LEU A 11 25.13 -2.52 -22.87
CA LEU A 11 25.50 -3.47 -21.81
C LEU A 11 24.86 -3.10 -20.47
N ALA A 12 24.83 -1.81 -20.10
CA ALA A 12 24.20 -1.34 -18.86
C ALA A 12 22.68 -1.56 -18.87
N LEU A 13 22.02 -1.36 -20.01
CA LEU A 13 20.61 -1.68 -20.21
C LEU A 13 20.34 -3.19 -20.14
N VAL A 14 21.15 -4.01 -20.79
CA VAL A 14 21.04 -5.48 -20.70
C VAL A 14 21.27 -5.96 -19.27
N ILE A 15 22.22 -5.40 -18.53
CA ILE A 15 22.45 -5.74 -17.11
C ILE A 15 21.26 -5.29 -16.23
N HIS A 16 20.64 -4.13 -16.50
CA HIS A 16 19.42 -3.71 -15.80
C HIS A 16 18.23 -4.65 -16.10
N PHE A 17 18.08 -5.11 -17.34
CA PHE A 17 17.06 -6.09 -17.71
C PHE A 17 17.37 -7.51 -17.20
N VAL A 18 18.64 -7.89 -17.05
CA VAL A 18 19.06 -9.19 -16.52
C VAL A 18 18.96 -9.22 -14.98
N ASN A 19 19.06 -8.07 -14.31
CA ASN A 19 18.85 -7.96 -12.86
C ASN A 19 17.36 -7.81 -12.48
N ALA A 20 16.47 -7.54 -13.43
CA ALA A 20 15.05 -7.70 -13.22
C ALA A 20 14.74 -9.21 -13.19
N GLN A 21 14.66 -9.79 -11.99
CA GLN A 21 14.27 -11.20 -11.85
C GLN A 21 12.80 -11.33 -12.25
N ASN A 22 12.56 -11.78 -13.49
CA ASN A 22 11.25 -12.21 -13.95
C ASN A 22 10.96 -13.58 -13.32
N TYR A 23 10.39 -13.55 -12.12
CA TYR A 23 9.95 -14.76 -11.44
C TYR A 23 8.73 -15.35 -12.13
N GLU A 24 8.75 -16.67 -12.36
CA GLU A 24 7.57 -17.39 -12.82
C GLU A 24 6.66 -17.64 -11.60
N TRP A 25 5.59 -16.86 -11.51
CA TRP A 25 4.65 -16.89 -10.39
C TRP A 25 3.54 -17.91 -10.62
N LYS A 26 3.46 -18.92 -9.74
CA LYS A 26 2.38 -19.90 -9.72
C LYS A 26 1.35 -19.53 -8.67
N LYS A 27 0.08 -19.46 -9.05
CA LYS A 27 -0.99 -19.18 -8.09
C LYS A 27 -1.08 -20.32 -7.07
N ILE A 28 -1.14 -19.99 -5.78
CA ILE A 28 -1.36 -20.94 -4.69
C ILE A 28 -2.86 -20.97 -4.37
N GLU A 29 -3.36 -19.85 -3.84
CA GLU A 29 -4.74 -19.70 -3.39
C GLU A 29 -5.09 -18.21 -3.26
N ASN A 30 -6.36 -17.85 -3.49
CA ASN A 30 -6.87 -16.46 -3.39
C ASN A 30 -5.99 -15.48 -4.18
N ASN A 31 -5.29 -14.61 -3.46
CA ASN A 31 -4.43 -13.53 -3.91
C ASN A 31 -2.94 -13.86 -3.78
N PHE A 32 -2.61 -15.10 -3.42
CA PHE A 32 -1.24 -15.55 -3.19
C PHE A 32 -0.68 -16.29 -4.40
N TYR A 33 0.55 -15.93 -4.74
CA TYR A 33 1.36 -16.55 -5.77
C TYR A 33 2.70 -16.95 -5.17
N GLN A 34 3.27 -18.06 -5.61
CA GLN A 34 4.58 -18.54 -5.18
C GLN A 34 5.51 -18.70 -6.37
N THR A 35 6.78 -18.43 -6.14
CA THR A 35 7.86 -18.93 -6.98
C THR A 35 8.90 -19.63 -6.11
N THR A 36 9.57 -20.61 -6.69
CA THR A 36 10.68 -21.32 -6.05
C THR A 36 11.97 -20.69 -6.53
N ILE A 37 12.75 -20.12 -5.62
CA ILE A 37 14.06 -19.54 -5.94
C ILE A 37 15.11 -20.62 -5.97
N PHE A 38 15.07 -21.49 -4.97
CA PHE A 38 16.01 -22.57 -4.82
C PHE A 38 15.33 -23.74 -4.10
N GLN A 39 15.56 -24.97 -4.57
CA GLN A 39 15.02 -26.16 -3.93
C GLN A 39 16.09 -27.24 -3.84
N LYS A 40 16.51 -27.57 -2.62
CA LYS A 40 17.47 -28.65 -2.35
C LYS A 40 16.79 -29.97 -2.00
N SER A 41 15.70 -29.91 -1.24
CA SER A 41 14.95 -31.09 -0.80
C SER A 41 13.62 -31.24 -1.54
N LYS A 42 13.14 -32.48 -1.63
CA LYS A 42 11.75 -32.79 -2.03
C LYS A 42 10.84 -33.02 -0.83
N GLU A 43 11.38 -33.06 0.38
CA GLU A 43 10.61 -33.21 1.62
C GLU A 43 9.84 -31.93 1.94
N LEU A 44 8.53 -32.06 2.16
CA LEU A 44 7.66 -30.95 2.55
C LEU A 44 7.92 -30.53 4.00
N LEU A 45 7.78 -29.24 4.28
CA LEU A 45 7.81 -28.71 5.64
C LEU A 45 6.71 -29.31 6.52
N GLN A 46 7.09 -29.68 7.73
CA GLN A 46 6.22 -30.07 8.82
C GLN A 46 5.94 -28.88 9.74
N ASN A 47 4.85 -28.90 10.51
CA ASN A 47 4.42 -27.77 11.35
C ASN A 47 5.52 -27.21 12.28
N LYS A 48 6.39 -28.09 12.81
CA LYS A 48 7.47 -27.73 13.74
C LYS A 48 8.78 -27.37 13.05
N ASP A 49 8.88 -27.51 11.74
CA ASP A 49 10.09 -27.16 11.01
C ASP A 49 10.29 -25.63 11.05
N SER A 50 11.55 -25.23 11.26
CA SER A 50 11.96 -23.83 11.32
C SER A 50 12.09 -23.24 9.93
N LEU A 51 11.72 -21.96 9.83
CA LEU A 51 11.94 -21.15 8.65
C LEU A 51 12.21 -19.70 9.05
N LYS A 52 12.75 -18.96 8.10
CA LYS A 52 13.05 -17.55 8.22
C LYS A 52 12.22 -16.77 7.20
N LEU A 53 11.54 -15.75 7.69
CA LEU A 53 10.68 -14.87 6.90
C LEU A 53 11.30 -13.48 6.81
N THR A 54 11.39 -12.97 5.58
CA THR A 54 11.67 -11.56 5.29
C THR A 54 10.49 -11.01 4.50
N VAL A 55 9.97 -9.85 4.90
CA VAL A 55 8.82 -9.22 4.24
C VAL A 55 9.27 -7.96 3.54
N PHE A 56 8.90 -7.82 2.27
CA PHE A 56 9.12 -6.65 1.46
C PHE A 56 7.79 -6.04 1.00
N ALA A 57 7.77 -4.72 0.85
CA ALA A 57 6.65 -3.93 0.38
C ALA A 57 7.07 -3.15 -0.87
N PHE A 58 6.32 -3.28 -1.95
CA PHE A 58 6.54 -2.59 -3.22
C PHE A 58 5.26 -1.92 -3.68
N ASP A 59 5.38 -0.79 -4.36
CA ASP A 59 4.21 -0.26 -5.08
C ASP A 59 3.84 -1.22 -6.22
N ARG A 60 2.55 -1.37 -6.54
CA ARG A 60 2.08 -2.35 -7.53
C ARG A 60 2.70 -2.25 -8.92
N ASN A 61 3.17 -1.07 -9.32
CA ASN A 61 3.82 -0.81 -10.61
C ASN A 61 5.35 -0.69 -10.50
N GLU A 62 5.92 -0.89 -9.32
CA GLU A 62 7.35 -0.85 -9.11
C GLU A 62 8.02 -2.15 -9.58
N ILE A 63 9.25 -2.03 -10.08
CA ILE A 63 10.07 -3.20 -10.39
C ILE A 63 10.51 -3.83 -9.06
N ILE A 64 10.11 -5.08 -8.83
CA ILE A 64 10.47 -5.83 -7.62
C ILE A 64 11.99 -6.07 -7.60
N ASN A 65 12.69 -5.35 -6.73
CA ASN A 65 14.12 -5.53 -6.47
C ASN A 65 14.34 -5.88 -5.00
N LEU A 66 14.47 -7.17 -4.68
CA LEU A 66 14.67 -7.66 -3.31
C LEU A 66 16.05 -7.32 -2.71
N SER A 67 16.98 -6.79 -3.51
CA SER A 67 18.26 -6.27 -2.99
C SER A 67 18.13 -4.87 -2.40
N ASP A 68 17.01 -4.18 -2.63
CA ASP A 68 16.74 -2.89 -2.04
C ASP A 68 16.29 -3.06 -0.58
N SER A 69 17.21 -2.78 0.34
CA SER A 69 16.95 -2.85 1.79
C SER A 69 15.88 -1.87 2.27
N THR A 70 15.60 -0.79 1.52
CA THR A 70 14.55 0.20 1.90
C THR A 70 13.15 -0.37 1.75
N LYS A 71 13.00 -1.43 0.96
CA LYS A 71 11.73 -2.12 0.72
C LYS A 71 11.41 -3.17 1.77
N GLN A 72 12.34 -3.47 2.66
CA GLN A 72 12.10 -4.42 3.74
C GLN A 72 11.15 -3.80 4.78
N ALA A 73 9.93 -4.32 4.85
CA ALA A 73 8.88 -3.78 5.72
C ALA A 73 9.13 -4.10 7.20
N PHE A 74 9.75 -5.26 7.48
CA PHE A 74 9.99 -5.73 8.84
C PHE A 74 11.35 -6.42 9.00
N PRO A 75 11.97 -6.39 10.18
CA PRO A 75 13.15 -7.21 10.48
C PRO A 75 12.90 -8.70 10.19
N LYS A 76 13.98 -9.43 9.90
CA LYS A 76 13.91 -10.87 9.63
C LYS A 76 13.37 -11.63 10.84
N ILE A 77 12.41 -12.52 10.62
CA ILE A 77 11.70 -13.25 11.69
C ILE A 77 11.98 -14.74 11.53
N ASN A 78 12.44 -15.40 12.59
CA ASN A 78 12.49 -16.86 12.67
C ASN A 78 11.16 -17.37 13.23
N LEU A 79 10.57 -18.37 12.59
CA LEU A 79 9.27 -18.92 12.98
C LEU A 79 9.12 -20.37 12.52
N THR A 80 8.14 -21.07 13.06
CA THR A 80 7.78 -22.42 12.61
C THR A 80 6.81 -22.34 11.43
N PHE A 81 6.70 -23.42 10.65
CA PHE A 81 5.76 -23.46 9.53
C PHE A 81 4.29 -23.25 9.97
N GLU A 82 3.92 -23.70 11.18
CA GLU A 82 2.61 -23.43 11.77
C GLU A 82 2.38 -21.92 11.99
N ASN A 83 3.33 -21.22 12.63
CA ASN A 83 3.23 -19.79 12.87
C ASN A 83 3.19 -18.96 11.57
N LEU A 84 3.79 -19.46 10.48
CA LEU A 84 3.72 -18.80 9.16
C LEU A 84 2.28 -18.79 8.65
N LYS A 85 1.60 -19.94 8.72
CA LYS A 85 0.22 -20.10 8.26
C LYS A 85 -0.72 -19.15 8.99
N ASP A 86 -0.55 -19.04 10.31
CA ASP A 86 -1.32 -18.11 11.15
C ASP A 86 -1.05 -16.65 10.77
N LYS A 87 0.23 -16.26 10.60
CA LYS A 87 0.60 -14.88 10.26
C LYS A 87 0.10 -14.43 8.90
N LEU A 88 0.04 -15.33 7.92
CA LEU A 88 -0.50 -15.01 6.60
C LEU A 88 -2.04 -14.97 6.59
N SER A 89 -2.71 -15.36 7.69
CA SER A 89 -4.17 -15.44 7.80
C SER A 89 -4.80 -16.31 6.71
N VAL A 90 -4.08 -17.35 6.27
CA VAL A 90 -4.56 -18.26 5.22
C VAL A 90 -4.71 -19.65 5.83
N SER A 91 -5.91 -19.95 6.32
CA SER A 91 -6.24 -21.24 6.94
C SER A 91 -6.14 -22.43 5.99
N SER A 92 -6.24 -22.20 4.68
CA SER A 92 -6.14 -23.19 3.60
C SER A 92 -4.80 -23.18 2.86
N PHE A 93 -3.81 -22.43 3.38
CA PHE A 93 -2.49 -22.27 2.77
C PHE A 93 -1.78 -23.63 2.65
N ALA A 94 -1.79 -24.18 1.44
CA ALA A 94 -1.08 -25.40 1.08
C ALA A 94 0.09 -25.09 0.13
N PRO A 95 1.04 -24.20 0.50
CA PRO A 95 2.19 -23.94 -0.34
C PRO A 95 3.06 -25.19 -0.40
N ALA A 96 3.62 -25.49 -1.58
CA ALA A 96 4.54 -26.60 -1.76
C ALA A 96 5.95 -26.23 -1.24
N LEU A 97 6.04 -25.80 0.03
CA LEU A 97 7.31 -25.45 0.67
C LEU A 97 8.03 -26.73 1.08
N THR A 98 9.27 -26.87 0.60
CA THR A 98 10.15 -27.97 0.94
C THR A 98 11.27 -27.50 1.86
N ARG A 99 11.87 -28.43 2.61
CA ARG A 99 13.04 -28.17 3.48
C ARG A 99 14.26 -27.68 2.69
N GLN A 100 15.19 -26.99 3.35
CA GLN A 100 16.45 -26.51 2.75
C GLN A 100 16.28 -25.75 1.42
N SER A 101 15.28 -24.90 1.33
CA SER A 101 14.81 -24.27 0.09
C SER A 101 14.49 -22.80 0.32
N GLU A 102 14.46 -22.02 -0.77
CA GLU A 102 14.08 -20.61 -0.75
C GLU A 102 12.89 -20.38 -1.67
N PHE A 103 11.88 -19.68 -1.15
CA PHE A 103 10.66 -19.34 -1.87
C PHE A 103 10.38 -17.85 -1.76
N LEU A 104 9.70 -17.32 -2.77
CA LEU A 104 8.99 -16.07 -2.66
C LEU A 104 7.50 -16.36 -2.73
N VAL A 105 6.74 -15.76 -1.81
CA VAL A 105 5.29 -15.72 -1.85
C VAL A 105 4.88 -14.26 -2.03
N LYS A 106 4.13 -13.98 -3.09
CA LYS A 106 3.58 -12.67 -3.41
C LYS A 106 2.12 -12.63 -3.02
N TYR A 107 1.70 -11.60 -2.30
CA TYR A 107 0.30 -11.27 -2.08
C TYR A 107 -0.08 -10.06 -2.94
N GLU A 108 -1.01 -10.27 -3.87
CA GLU A 108 -1.57 -9.20 -4.70
C GLU A 108 -3.01 -8.90 -4.29
N THR A 109 -3.26 -7.72 -3.75
CA THR A 109 -4.63 -7.26 -3.53
C THR A 109 -5.34 -7.11 -4.88
N GLN A 110 -6.35 -7.96 -5.11
CA GLN A 110 -7.15 -7.94 -6.36
C GLN A 110 -8.08 -6.73 -6.47
N GLU A 111 -8.23 -5.94 -5.40
CA GLU A 111 -9.15 -4.80 -5.43
C GLU A 111 -8.65 -3.71 -6.40
N LYS A 112 -9.61 -3.12 -7.13
CA LYS A 112 -9.36 -1.94 -7.94
C LYS A 112 -8.79 -0.85 -7.03
N LYS A 113 -7.75 -0.19 -7.48
CA LYS A 113 -7.08 0.87 -6.72
C LYS A 113 -8.09 1.94 -6.30
N VAL A 114 -8.42 1.97 -5.03
CA VAL A 114 -9.22 3.03 -4.44
C VAL A 114 -8.25 4.06 -3.87
N TYR A 115 -8.25 5.23 -4.49
CA TYR A 115 -7.55 6.39 -3.96
C TYR A 115 -8.47 7.10 -2.98
N GLU A 116 -7.95 7.36 -1.78
CA GLU A 116 -8.63 8.15 -0.76
C GLU A 116 -7.95 9.51 -0.64
N TYR A 117 -8.74 10.57 -0.73
CA TYR A 117 -8.29 11.94 -0.58
C TYR A 117 -9.13 12.65 0.45
N GLU A 118 -8.50 13.52 1.23
CA GLU A 118 -9.17 14.39 2.18
C GLU A 118 -8.87 15.85 1.84
N PHE A 119 -9.93 16.65 1.74
CA PHE A 119 -9.87 18.08 1.48
C PHE A 119 -10.31 18.84 2.73
N PHE A 120 -9.39 19.58 3.35
CA PHE A 120 -9.67 20.42 4.50
C PHE A 120 -10.25 21.76 4.05
N LEU A 121 -11.32 22.19 4.73
CA LEU A 121 -12.09 23.37 4.37
C LEU A 121 -11.70 24.56 5.24
N LEU A 122 -11.69 25.75 4.63
CA LEU A 122 -11.56 27.01 5.35
C LEU A 122 -12.80 27.27 6.22
N ASP A 123 -12.56 27.87 7.38
CA ASP A 123 -13.59 28.24 8.36
C ASP A 123 -14.69 29.16 7.81
N SER A 124 -14.34 29.98 6.83
CA SER A 124 -15.23 30.98 6.23
C SER A 124 -16.14 30.42 5.13
N ILE A 125 -16.17 29.10 4.89
CA ILE A 125 -16.94 28.52 3.80
C ILE A 125 -18.46 28.64 4.05
N SER A 126 -19.20 29.10 3.03
CA SER A 126 -20.66 29.07 3.05
C SER A 126 -21.22 27.71 2.60
N GLN A 127 -22.45 27.40 3.02
CA GLN A 127 -23.12 26.16 2.62
C GLN A 127 -23.29 26.04 1.10
N SER A 128 -23.53 27.15 0.40
CA SER A 128 -23.63 27.16 -1.06
C SER A 128 -22.32 26.73 -1.71
N GLN A 129 -21.20 27.31 -1.25
CA GLN A 129 -19.87 26.98 -1.77
C GLN A 129 -19.49 25.51 -1.50
N LEU A 130 -19.85 24.98 -0.32
CA LEU A 130 -19.64 23.57 0.01
C LEU A 130 -20.43 22.65 -0.92
N ASN A 131 -21.69 22.99 -1.20
CA ASN A 131 -22.53 22.22 -2.11
C ASN A 131 -21.99 22.24 -3.54
N ASP A 132 -21.53 23.40 -4.03
CA ASP A 132 -20.91 23.52 -5.36
C ASP A 132 -19.64 22.69 -5.47
N PHE A 133 -18.81 22.67 -4.41
CA PHE A 133 -17.62 21.84 -4.36
C PHE A 133 -17.95 20.33 -4.39
N LYS A 134 -18.87 19.88 -3.53
CA LYS A 134 -19.33 18.48 -3.52
C LYS A 134 -19.93 18.06 -4.85
N LYS A 135 -20.68 18.96 -5.50
CA LYS A 135 -21.25 18.72 -6.83
C LYS A 135 -20.13 18.55 -7.87
N TYR A 136 -19.14 19.43 -7.89
CA TYR A 136 -17.98 19.30 -8.78
C TYR A 136 -17.25 17.97 -8.59
N LEU A 137 -17.00 17.55 -7.34
CA LEU A 137 -16.34 16.28 -7.05
C LEU A 137 -17.17 15.10 -7.59
N ASN A 138 -18.48 15.08 -7.37
CA ASN A 138 -19.37 14.02 -7.87
C ASN A 138 -19.45 13.96 -9.41
N GLU A 139 -19.50 15.11 -10.06
CA GLU A 139 -19.71 15.18 -11.52
C GLU A 139 -18.41 14.99 -12.32
N THR A 140 -17.26 15.35 -11.73
CA THR A 140 -15.98 15.39 -12.45
C THR A 140 -15.07 14.22 -12.08
N LEU A 141 -15.14 13.76 -10.84
CA LEU A 141 -14.32 12.65 -10.35
C LEU A 141 -15.25 11.46 -10.24
N GLU A 142 -14.86 10.32 -10.84
CA GLU A 142 -15.62 9.06 -10.70
C GLU A 142 -15.50 8.55 -9.25
N ILE A 143 -16.22 9.20 -8.34
CA ILE A 143 -16.14 8.93 -6.91
C ILE A 143 -17.05 7.76 -6.55
N ILE A 144 -16.51 6.86 -5.75
CA ILE A 144 -17.18 5.70 -5.16
C ILE A 144 -17.94 6.15 -3.91
N ASN A 145 -17.33 7.05 -3.14
CA ASN A 145 -17.88 7.54 -1.89
C ASN A 145 -17.43 8.99 -1.67
N LEU A 146 -18.30 9.78 -1.04
CA LEU A 146 -18.03 11.12 -0.53
C LEU A 146 -18.60 11.23 0.88
N LYS A 147 -17.73 11.50 1.85
CA LYS A 147 -18.10 11.78 3.24
C LYS A 147 -17.76 13.24 3.55
N TYR A 148 -18.69 13.94 4.18
CA TYR A 148 -18.41 15.24 4.77
C TYR A 148 -18.26 15.07 6.28
N ILE A 149 -17.20 15.62 6.84
CA ILE A 149 -16.95 15.65 8.27
C ILE A 149 -17.08 17.11 8.72
N SER A 150 -18.05 17.38 9.58
CA SER A 150 -18.21 18.70 10.19
C SER A 150 -17.11 18.94 11.22
N LYS A 151 -16.84 20.20 11.58
CA LYS A 151 -15.88 20.52 12.65
C LYS A 151 -16.19 19.81 13.96
N LYS A 152 -17.49 19.72 14.29
CA LYS A 152 -17.99 19.03 15.48
C LYS A 152 -17.66 17.54 15.45
N ASP A 153 -17.85 16.91 14.29
CA ASP A 153 -17.56 15.47 14.12
C ASP A 153 -16.05 15.21 14.10
N ALA A 154 -15.27 16.08 13.45
CA ALA A 154 -13.80 16.01 13.45
C ALA A 154 -13.22 16.09 14.87
N LYS A 155 -13.73 17.00 15.69
CA LYS A 155 -13.38 17.10 17.12
C LYS A 155 -13.71 15.82 17.88
N LEU A 156 -14.88 15.23 17.62
CA LEU A 156 -15.31 14.00 18.28
C LEU A 156 -14.46 12.79 17.88
N GLU A 157 -14.11 12.67 16.60
CA GLU A 157 -13.20 11.63 16.10
C GLU A 157 -11.79 11.81 16.70
N ALA A 158 -11.24 13.02 16.71
CA ALA A 158 -9.92 13.33 17.28
C ALA A 158 -9.86 13.07 18.80
N SER A 159 -10.90 13.47 19.56
CA SER A 159 -10.96 13.25 21.01
C SER A 159 -10.96 11.75 21.36
N LYS A 160 -11.69 10.95 20.58
CA LYS A 160 -11.69 9.48 20.72
C LYS A 160 -10.33 8.87 20.41
N LEU A 161 -9.70 9.27 19.31
CA LEU A 161 -8.40 8.75 18.89
C LEU A 161 -7.29 9.08 19.89
N LEU A 162 -7.32 10.27 20.47
CA LEU A 162 -6.32 10.73 21.42
C LEU A 162 -6.60 10.26 22.86
N GLY A 163 -7.75 9.62 23.12
CA GLY A 163 -8.15 9.19 24.47
C GLY A 163 -8.38 10.36 25.44
N ILE A 164 -8.70 11.54 24.91
CA ILE A 164 -8.89 12.76 25.69
C ILE A 164 -10.39 12.97 25.93
N GLU A 165 -10.84 12.71 27.16
CA GLU A 165 -12.24 12.93 27.59
C GLU A 165 -12.49 14.36 28.09
N SER A 166 -11.42 15.14 28.29
CA SER A 166 -11.51 16.51 28.81
C SER A 166 -12.12 17.46 27.78
N LYS A 167 -13.20 18.14 28.17
CA LYS A 167 -13.82 19.22 27.40
C LYS A 167 -12.94 20.48 27.31
N ASP A 168 -11.92 20.59 28.17
CA ASP A 168 -11.15 21.82 28.41
C ASP A 168 -9.88 21.91 27.54
N LEU A 169 -9.37 20.80 27.00
CA LEU A 169 -8.19 20.80 26.12
C LEU A 169 -8.47 21.33 24.71
N PHE A 170 -9.75 21.45 24.35
CA PHE A 170 -10.21 21.96 23.06
C PHE A 170 -11.28 23.02 23.29
N GLU A 171 -10.90 24.17 23.87
CA GLU A 171 -11.76 25.36 23.90
C GLU A 171 -11.94 25.88 22.46
N GLY A 172 -12.94 25.32 21.77
CA GLY A 172 -13.28 25.64 20.38
C GLY A 172 -13.31 24.43 19.43
N ASP A 173 -13.73 24.69 18.20
CA ASP A 173 -13.73 23.73 17.09
C ASP A 173 -12.45 23.94 16.24
N ILE A 174 -11.32 23.51 16.82
CA ILE A 174 -9.97 23.71 16.23
C ILE A 174 -9.68 22.79 15.04
N PHE A 175 -10.43 21.69 14.91
CA PHE A 175 -10.28 20.78 13.78
C PHE A 175 -11.12 21.29 12.61
N PRO A 176 -10.53 21.51 11.42
CA PRO A 176 -11.27 21.99 10.27
C PRO A 176 -12.30 20.95 9.82
N ALA A 177 -13.37 21.42 9.18
CA ALA A 177 -14.27 20.52 8.47
C ALA A 177 -13.55 19.95 7.25
N SER A 178 -13.89 18.74 6.83
CA SER A 178 -13.27 18.11 5.68
C SER A 178 -14.27 17.39 4.77
N VAL A 179 -13.86 17.18 3.52
CA VAL A 179 -14.55 16.28 2.58
C VAL A 179 -13.58 15.16 2.22
N ILE A 180 -13.95 13.93 2.56
CA ILE A 180 -13.21 12.73 2.18
C ILE A 180 -13.88 12.15 0.93
N ILE A 181 -13.09 11.82 -0.08
CA ILE A 181 -13.55 11.10 -1.26
C ILE A 181 -12.77 9.79 -1.45
N LYS A 182 -13.45 8.82 -2.05
CA LYS A 182 -12.84 7.59 -2.57
C LYS A 182 -13.09 7.52 -4.06
N THR A 183 -12.09 7.19 -4.86
CA THR A 183 -12.22 7.09 -6.31
C THR A 183 -11.33 6.00 -6.89
N ASN A 184 -11.72 5.45 -8.04
CA ASN A 184 -10.92 4.47 -8.77
C ASN A 184 -9.81 5.10 -9.63
N LYS A 185 -9.75 6.44 -9.72
CA LYS A 185 -8.83 7.18 -10.58
C LYS A 185 -7.96 8.12 -9.77
N LYS A 186 -6.70 8.26 -10.17
CA LYS A 186 -5.80 9.23 -9.53
C LYS A 186 -6.32 10.64 -9.78
N VAL A 187 -6.35 11.46 -8.74
CA VAL A 187 -6.81 12.85 -8.79
C VAL A 187 -5.60 13.76 -8.74
N ASN A 188 -5.61 14.82 -9.54
CA ASN A 188 -4.61 15.87 -9.44
C ASN A 188 -5.04 16.89 -8.39
N LEU A 189 -4.56 16.70 -7.15
CA LEU A 189 -4.89 17.55 -6.00
C LEU A 189 -4.60 19.04 -6.26
N LYS A 190 -3.42 19.36 -6.83
CA LYS A 190 -3.02 20.74 -7.14
C LYS A 190 -4.03 21.48 -8.02
N ASN A 191 -4.60 20.79 -9.01
CA ASN A 191 -5.60 21.40 -9.89
C ASN A 191 -6.89 21.75 -9.13
N ILE A 192 -7.30 20.89 -8.19
CA ILE A 192 -8.49 21.12 -7.36
C ILE A 192 -8.22 22.25 -6.37
N GLU A 193 -7.07 22.24 -5.68
CA GLU A 193 -6.64 23.30 -4.77
C GLU A 193 -6.62 24.67 -5.46
N ILE A 194 -6.05 24.77 -6.67
CA ILE A 194 -6.03 26.01 -7.43
C ILE A 194 -7.45 26.49 -7.76
N LYS A 195 -8.32 25.59 -8.22
CA LYS A 195 -9.70 25.91 -8.61
C LYS A 195 -10.54 26.33 -7.40
N PHE A 196 -10.34 25.71 -6.25
CA PHE A 196 -11.13 25.88 -5.03
C PHE A 196 -10.36 26.57 -3.89
N LYS A 197 -9.28 27.31 -4.20
CA LYS A 197 -8.42 28.01 -3.22
C LYS A 197 -9.14 28.96 -2.25
N LYS A 198 -10.36 29.37 -2.58
CA LYS A 198 -11.18 30.26 -1.73
C LYS A 198 -11.95 29.50 -0.66
N ILE A 199 -11.94 28.18 -0.70
CA ILE A 199 -12.71 27.32 0.21
C ILE A 199 -11.88 26.16 0.78
N LEU A 200 -10.79 25.77 0.13
CA LEU A 200 -9.87 24.74 0.60
C LEU A 200 -8.69 25.37 1.34
N ASP A 201 -8.35 24.77 2.46
CA ASP A 201 -7.14 25.09 3.24
C ASP A 201 -5.97 24.22 2.76
N ASP A 202 -6.18 22.90 2.73
CA ASP A 202 -5.18 21.91 2.32
C ASP A 202 -5.85 20.64 1.75
N SER A 203 -5.07 19.77 1.10
CA SER A 203 -5.52 18.45 0.70
C SER A 203 -4.44 17.38 0.79
N ILE A 204 -4.85 16.18 1.21
CA ILE A 204 -3.93 15.05 1.41
C ILE A 204 -4.45 13.78 0.73
N GLU A 205 -3.51 12.94 0.29
CA GLU A 205 -3.77 11.57 -0.15
C GLU A 205 -3.50 10.64 1.05
N ASN A 206 -4.54 10.01 1.59
CA ASN A 206 -4.51 9.28 2.87
C ASN A 206 -3.93 7.85 2.78
N ASN A 207 -3.12 7.58 1.74
CA ASN A 207 -2.66 6.26 1.27
C ASN A 207 -3.73 5.45 0.53
N SER A 208 -3.42 5.15 -0.74
CA SER A 208 -3.99 4.01 -1.45
C SER A 208 -3.22 2.76 -1.03
N ASP A 209 -3.87 1.76 -0.45
CA ASP A 209 -3.28 0.43 -0.16
C ASP A 209 -2.96 -0.34 -1.46
N ASP A 210 -1.99 0.16 -2.23
CA ASP A 210 -1.51 -0.39 -3.50
C ASP A 210 -0.12 -1.01 -3.34
N VAL A 211 0.09 -1.69 -2.22
CA VAL A 211 1.35 -2.32 -1.84
C VAL A 211 1.29 -3.82 -2.12
N ILE A 212 2.16 -4.28 -3.02
CA ILE A 212 2.48 -5.70 -3.17
C ILE A 212 3.38 -6.10 -2.01
N HIS A 213 2.97 -7.12 -1.28
CA HIS A 213 3.79 -7.73 -0.25
C HIS A 213 4.48 -8.96 -0.82
N ILE A 214 5.81 -9.01 -0.69
CA ILE A 214 6.63 -10.17 -1.04
C ILE A 214 7.21 -10.76 0.24
N PHE A 215 6.83 -12.00 0.51
CA PHE A 215 7.32 -12.83 1.61
C PHE A 215 8.45 -13.72 1.08
N LYS A 216 9.70 -13.42 1.43
CA LYS A 216 10.83 -14.32 1.20
C LYS A 216 10.90 -15.31 2.36
N ILE A 217 10.82 -16.60 2.03
CA ILE A 217 10.79 -17.71 2.98
C ILE A 217 12.03 -18.59 2.73
N GLU A 218 12.91 -18.68 3.72
CA GLU A 218 14.10 -19.54 3.71
C GLU A 218 13.85 -20.69 4.70
N THR A 219 13.91 -21.94 4.23
CA THR A 219 13.60 -23.12 5.04
C THR A 219 14.87 -23.87 5.45
N GLU A 220 14.88 -24.41 6.66
CA GLU A 220 16.01 -25.19 7.21
C GLU A 220 16.00 -26.67 6.79
#